data_AF-A0A7S2J6H0-F1
#
_entry.id   AF-A0A7S2J6H0-F1
#
_cell.length_a   1.000
_cell.length_b   1.000
_cell.length_c   1.000
_cell.angle_alpha   90.00
_cell.angle_beta   90.00
_cell.angle_gamma   90.00
#
_symmetry.space_group_name_H-M   'P 1'
#
loop_
_entity.id
_entity.type
_entity.pdbx_description
1 polymer ?
#
loop_
_entity_poly.entity_id
_entity_poly.type
_entity_poly.pdbx_seq_one_letter_code
_entity_poly.pdbx_strand_id
1 'polypeptide(L)'
;PTFVKLGQALSVRPDLVDEVVLEELQELQDGVPPFDHAEALRLIRSELFLADLGDLFAEFGDAPVAAASLGQVYRARLRDGAEVAVKVQRPNLDDTIGIDILLARQLAKLASANRGVLPPALRDSDLVGFVDAFGRRLFQELDYETEVRNAQRFAELYSDQARLRVPRVFPELATRRVIVMEWID
;
A
#
# COMPACT_ATOMS: atom_id res chain seq x y z
N PRO A 1 4.93 1.89 8.14
CA PRO A 1 3.85 1.79 7.13
C PRO A 1 2.70 2.78 7.37
N THR A 2 2.08 2.75 8.55
CA THR A 2 0.92 3.58 8.91
C THR A 2 1.21 5.08 8.82
N PHE A 3 2.30 5.55 9.44
CA PHE A 3 2.68 6.96 9.43
C PHE A 3 3.06 7.49 8.04
N VAL A 4 3.64 6.62 7.19
CA VAL A 4 3.92 6.93 5.78
C VAL A 4 2.62 7.19 5.00
N LYS A 5 1.63 6.30 5.17
CA LYS A 5 0.31 6.44 4.55
C LYS A 5 -0.48 7.62 5.13
N LEU A 6 -0.31 7.92 6.42
CA LEU A 6 -0.88 9.09 7.05
C LEU A 6 -0.30 10.37 6.44
N GLY A 7 1.01 10.40 6.20
CA GLY A 7 1.65 11.47 5.45
C GLY A 7 1.02 11.67 4.08
N GLN A 8 0.82 10.60 3.30
CA GLN A 8 0.15 10.66 1.99
C GLN A 8 -1.27 11.22 2.11
N ALA A 9 -2.05 10.76 3.10
CA ALA A 9 -3.43 11.20 3.31
C ALA A 9 -3.54 12.67 3.76
N LEU A 10 -2.59 13.13 4.57
CA LEU A 10 -2.50 14.52 5.01
C LEU A 10 -1.93 15.44 3.93
N SER A 11 -1.11 14.90 3.02
CA SER A 11 -0.49 15.70 1.95
C SER A 11 -1.50 16.28 0.95
N VAL A 12 -2.68 15.70 0.88
CA VAL A 12 -3.80 16.18 0.05
C VAL A 12 -4.81 17.03 0.82
N ARG A 13 -4.50 17.39 2.07
CA ARG A 13 -5.31 18.21 2.99
C ARG A 13 -4.48 19.37 3.57
N PRO A 14 -4.11 20.36 2.74
CA PRO A 14 -3.32 21.52 3.18
C PRO A 14 -4.07 22.41 4.20
N ASP A 15 -5.36 22.18 4.40
CA ASP A 15 -6.16 22.81 5.46
C ASP A 15 -5.89 22.23 6.87
N LEU A 16 -5.22 21.08 6.96
CA LEU A 16 -4.94 20.36 8.22
C LEU A 16 -3.48 20.36 8.63
N VAL A 17 -2.55 20.72 7.73
CA VAL A 17 -1.10 20.65 7.95
C VAL A 17 -0.40 21.80 7.23
N ASP A 18 0.45 22.51 7.97
CA ASP A 18 1.30 23.57 7.41
C ASP A 18 2.38 22.98 6.48
N GLU A 19 2.87 23.79 5.53
CA GLU A 19 3.86 23.42 4.49
C GLU A 19 5.10 22.70 5.07
N VAL A 20 5.58 23.13 6.24
CA VAL A 20 6.75 22.53 6.91
C VAL A 20 6.45 21.09 7.35
N VAL A 21 5.24 20.80 7.80
CA VAL A 21 4.85 19.44 8.19
C VAL A 21 4.63 18.58 6.94
N LEU A 22 4.17 19.18 5.84
CA LEU A 22 4.00 18.50 4.56
C LEU A 22 5.33 17.98 4.01
N GLU A 23 6.38 18.80 4.01
CA GLU A 23 7.73 18.43 3.58
C GLU A 23 8.31 17.28 4.42
N GLU A 24 8.21 17.36 5.75
CA GLU A 24 8.65 16.30 6.66
C GLU A 24 7.85 14.99 6.47
N LEU A 25 6.55 15.09 6.17
CA LEU A 25 5.71 13.94 5.85
C LEU A 25 6.04 13.33 4.49
N GLN A 26 6.60 14.10 3.56
CA GLN A 26 7.12 13.59 2.27
C GLN A 26 8.45 12.85 2.48
N GLU A 27 9.36 13.36 3.32
CA GLU A 27 10.58 12.63 3.68
C GLU A 27 10.28 11.28 4.36
N LEU A 28 9.23 11.21 5.18
CA LEU A 28 8.73 9.96 5.75
C LEU A 28 8.20 8.97 4.69
N GLN A 29 7.79 9.46 3.52
CA GLN A 29 7.31 8.64 2.40
C GLN A 29 8.42 8.10 1.52
N ASP A 30 9.51 8.86 1.39
CA ASP A 30 10.64 8.48 0.56
C ASP A 30 11.57 7.50 1.30
N GLY A 31 11.95 6.41 0.62
CA GLY A 31 13.01 5.54 1.10
C GLY A 31 12.62 4.47 2.13
N VAL A 32 11.41 3.91 2.08
CA VAL A 32 11.08 2.73 2.90
C VAL A 32 11.90 1.52 2.42
N PRO A 33 12.84 0.98 3.22
CA PRO A 33 13.71 -0.10 2.77
C PRO A 33 12.90 -1.38 2.51
N PRO A 34 13.33 -2.23 1.56
CA PRO A 34 12.73 -3.54 1.38
C PRO A 34 12.84 -4.36 2.67
N PHE A 35 11.87 -5.25 2.91
CA PHE A 35 11.96 -6.23 3.98
C PHE A 35 12.75 -7.46 3.51
N ASP A 36 13.02 -8.39 4.42
CA ASP A 36 13.87 -9.54 4.16
C ASP A 36 13.43 -10.31 2.90
N HIS A 37 14.40 -10.52 2.00
CA HIS A 37 14.15 -11.12 0.70
C HIS A 37 13.68 -12.57 0.83
N ALA A 38 14.29 -13.36 1.71
CA ALA A 38 13.90 -14.76 1.89
C ALA A 38 12.48 -14.88 2.46
N GLU A 39 12.11 -13.98 3.37
CA GLU A 39 10.74 -13.86 3.86
C GLU A 39 9.76 -13.49 2.75
N ALA A 40 10.10 -12.54 1.88
CA ALA A 40 9.26 -12.17 0.73
C ALA A 40 9.02 -13.36 -0.21
N LEU A 41 10.07 -14.10 -0.58
CA LEU A 41 9.94 -15.28 -1.45
C LEU A 41 9.11 -16.38 -0.79
N ARG A 42 9.25 -16.57 0.54
CA ARG A 42 8.44 -17.53 1.30
C ARG A 42 6.96 -17.13 1.28
N LEU A 43 6.64 -15.86 1.49
CA LEU A 43 5.27 -15.34 1.44
C LEU A 43 4.67 -15.50 0.04
N ILE A 44 5.42 -15.16 -1.01
CA ILE A 44 4.97 -15.31 -2.40
C ILE A 44 4.63 -16.77 -2.70
N ARG A 45 5.52 -17.71 -2.35
CA ARG A 45 5.25 -19.14 -2.55
C ARG A 45 4.05 -19.62 -1.76
N SER A 46 3.91 -19.23 -0.50
CA SER A 46 2.79 -19.68 0.32
C SER A 46 1.44 -19.15 -0.17
N GLU A 47 1.38 -17.86 -0.55
CA GLU A 47 0.15 -17.23 -1.03
C GLU A 47 -0.26 -17.75 -2.40
N LEU A 48 0.70 -18.00 -3.30
CA LEU A 48 0.43 -18.57 -4.62
C LEU A 48 0.37 -20.11 -4.64
N PHE A 49 0.42 -20.76 -3.47
CA PHE A 49 0.38 -22.22 -3.31
C PHE A 49 1.44 -22.98 -4.13
N LEU A 50 2.65 -22.42 -4.23
CA LEU A 50 3.77 -22.99 -4.99
C LEU A 50 4.74 -23.75 -4.09
N ALA A 51 5.28 -24.86 -4.58
CA ALA A 51 6.40 -25.53 -3.92
C ALA A 51 7.71 -24.78 -4.19
N ASP A 52 7.92 -24.41 -5.46
CA ASP A 52 9.04 -23.59 -5.92
C ASP A 52 8.57 -22.43 -6.80
N LEU A 53 9.28 -21.29 -6.77
CA LEU A 53 8.94 -20.17 -7.66
C LEU A 53 9.08 -20.54 -9.14
N GLY A 54 10.01 -21.44 -9.45
CA GLY A 54 10.23 -22.01 -10.77
C GLY A 54 9.06 -22.81 -11.32
N ASP A 55 8.07 -23.19 -10.50
CA ASP A 55 6.85 -23.87 -10.97
C ASP A 55 5.98 -22.94 -11.82
N LEU A 56 6.01 -21.63 -11.53
CA LEU A 56 5.19 -20.61 -12.18
C LEU A 56 6.03 -19.62 -13.01
N PHE A 57 7.18 -19.21 -12.47
CA PHE A 57 8.04 -18.19 -13.07
C PHE A 57 9.22 -18.84 -13.80
N ALA A 58 9.44 -18.47 -15.06
CA ALA A 58 10.64 -18.83 -15.79
C ALA A 58 11.87 -18.06 -15.30
N GLU A 59 11.68 -16.81 -14.88
CA GLU A 59 12.69 -15.97 -14.24
C GLU A 59 12.04 -15.17 -13.11
N PHE A 60 12.76 -14.99 -12.01
CA PHE A 60 12.31 -14.17 -10.88
C PHE A 60 13.50 -13.35 -10.37
N GLY A 61 13.32 -12.05 -10.18
CA GLY A 61 14.42 -11.16 -9.80
C GLY A 61 15.00 -11.47 -8.41
N ASP A 62 16.33 -11.43 -8.31
CA ASP A 62 17.08 -11.67 -7.05
C ASP A 62 16.93 -10.55 -6.02
N ALA A 63 16.37 -9.40 -6.41
CA ALA A 63 16.11 -8.26 -5.55
C ALA A 63 14.80 -7.58 -5.93
N PRO A 64 14.11 -6.94 -4.97
CA PRO A 64 12.95 -6.11 -5.29
C PRO A 64 13.39 -4.91 -6.12
N VAL A 65 12.61 -4.60 -7.16
CA VAL A 65 12.83 -3.44 -8.04
C VAL A 65 12.28 -2.15 -7.41
N ALA A 66 11.33 -2.28 -6.49
CA ALA A 66 10.78 -1.18 -5.72
C ALA A 66 10.33 -1.65 -4.34
N ALA A 67 10.42 -0.77 -3.35
CA ALA A 67 9.83 -0.95 -2.04
C ALA A 67 8.85 0.21 -1.77
N ALA A 68 7.69 -0.13 -1.22
CA ALA A 68 6.66 0.82 -0.84
C ALA A 68 6.27 0.63 0.62
N SER A 69 5.37 1.49 1.10
CA SER A 69 4.94 1.50 2.51
C SER A 69 4.27 0.20 2.94
N LEU A 70 3.51 -0.47 2.06
CA LEU A 70 2.76 -1.70 2.36
C LEU A 70 3.41 -2.98 1.79
N GLY A 71 4.48 -2.89 1.03
CA GLY A 71 5.02 -4.07 0.34
C GLY A 71 6.23 -3.76 -0.49
N GLN A 72 6.66 -4.72 -1.29
CA GLN A 72 7.71 -4.55 -2.28
C GLN A 72 7.35 -5.26 -3.58
N VAL A 73 7.98 -4.85 -4.67
CA VAL A 73 7.69 -5.32 -6.02
C VAL A 73 8.92 -5.99 -6.58
N TYR A 74 8.71 -7.13 -7.24
CA TYR A 74 9.70 -7.87 -8.00
C TYR A 74 9.35 -7.84 -9.48
N ARG A 75 10.36 -7.75 -10.35
CA ARG A 75 10.20 -8.08 -11.77
C ARG A 75 10.41 -9.59 -11.93
N ALA A 76 9.52 -10.22 -12.69
CA ALA A 76 9.60 -11.64 -13.00
C ALA A 76 9.09 -11.91 -14.42
N ARG A 77 9.28 -13.14 -14.90
CA ARG A 77 8.73 -13.62 -16.17
C ARG A 77 8.01 -14.94 -15.94
N LEU A 78 6.75 -15.01 -16.37
CA LEU A 78 5.96 -16.23 -16.34
C LEU A 78 6.48 -17.27 -17.34
N ARG A 79 6.13 -18.53 -17.14
CA ARG A 79 6.52 -19.64 -18.05
C ARG A 79 5.97 -19.52 -19.47
N ASP A 80 4.89 -18.78 -19.67
CA ASP A 80 4.33 -18.45 -20.99
C ASP A 80 5.08 -17.30 -21.69
N GLY A 81 6.07 -16.69 -21.01
CA GLY A 81 6.91 -15.62 -21.51
C GLY A 81 6.47 -14.21 -21.11
N ALA A 82 5.31 -14.04 -20.45
CA ALA A 82 4.84 -12.72 -20.04
C ALA A 82 5.73 -12.11 -18.94
N GLU A 83 6.17 -10.86 -19.14
CA GLU A 83 6.85 -10.09 -18.10
C GLU A 83 5.85 -9.51 -17.10
N VAL A 84 6.12 -9.67 -15.80
CA VAL A 84 5.20 -9.32 -14.74
C VAL A 84 5.88 -8.61 -13.57
N ALA A 85 5.14 -7.72 -12.93
CA ALA A 85 5.39 -7.20 -11.60
C ALA A 85 4.69 -8.08 -10.56
N VAL A 86 5.46 -8.61 -9.60
CA VAL A 86 4.95 -9.38 -8.47
C VAL A 86 5.08 -8.52 -7.22
N LYS A 87 3.95 -8.01 -6.72
CA LYS A 87 3.88 -7.19 -5.52
C LYS A 87 3.48 -8.05 -4.33
N VAL A 88 4.26 -8.00 -3.26
CA VAL A 88 4.05 -8.76 -2.02
C VAL A 88 3.98 -7.81 -0.83
N GLN A 89 3.00 -8.04 0.04
CA GLN A 89 2.82 -7.27 1.27
C GLN A 89 3.92 -7.53 2.29
N ARG A 90 4.22 -6.52 3.12
CA ARG A 90 5.07 -6.70 4.29
C ARG A 90 4.40 -7.68 5.28
N PRO A 91 5.17 -8.54 5.96
CA PRO A 91 4.63 -9.43 6.98
C PRO A 91 3.99 -8.64 8.13
N ASN A 92 2.96 -9.22 8.75
CA ASN A 92 2.31 -8.73 9.98
C ASN A 92 1.73 -7.29 9.87
N LEU A 93 1.34 -6.86 8.67
CA LEU A 93 0.75 -5.54 8.47
C LEU A 93 -0.58 -5.35 9.20
N ASP A 94 -1.43 -6.38 9.20
CA ASP A 94 -2.76 -6.34 9.82
C ASP A 94 -2.66 -5.93 11.31
N ASP A 95 -1.77 -6.59 12.06
CA ASP A 95 -1.55 -6.35 13.48
C ASP A 95 -0.89 -4.99 13.72
N THR A 96 0.16 -4.68 12.95
CA THR A 96 0.93 -3.44 13.11
C THR A 96 0.04 -2.21 12.85
N ILE A 97 -0.71 -2.22 11.74
CA ILE A 97 -1.63 -1.13 11.40
C ILE A 97 -2.78 -1.07 12.40
N GLY A 98 -3.31 -2.22 12.85
CA GLY A 98 -4.35 -2.25 13.86
C GLY A 98 -3.95 -1.56 15.16
N ILE A 99 -2.74 -1.84 15.65
CA ILE A 99 -2.19 -1.20 16.86
C ILE A 99 -1.96 0.30 16.62
N ASP A 100 -1.37 0.68 15.49
CA ASP A 100 -1.10 2.08 15.17
C ASP A 100 -2.39 2.92 15.09
N ILE A 101 -3.44 2.41 14.43
CA ILE A 101 -4.74 3.07 14.34
C ILE A 101 -5.41 3.15 15.71
N LEU A 102 -5.31 2.11 16.54
CA LEU A 102 -5.82 2.14 17.91
C LEU A 102 -5.14 3.25 18.73
N LEU A 103 -3.80 3.33 18.68
CA LEU A 103 -3.04 4.35 19.40
C LEU A 103 -3.37 5.76 18.88
N ALA A 104 -3.38 5.95 17.56
CA ALA A 104 -3.74 7.22 16.94
C ALA A 104 -5.15 7.67 17.34
N ARG A 105 -6.10 6.73 17.41
CA ARG A 105 -7.48 7.02 17.84
C ARG A 105 -7.56 7.42 19.31
N GLN A 106 -6.76 6.80 20.18
CA GLN A 106 -6.71 7.17 21.60
C GLN A 106 -6.09 8.56 21.79
N LEU A 107 -5.04 8.89 21.05
CA LEU A 107 -4.46 10.24 21.02
C LEU A 107 -5.46 11.27 20.49
N ALA A 108 -6.17 10.95 19.41
CA ALA A 108 -7.21 11.82 18.86
C ALA A 108 -8.31 12.13 19.89
N LYS A 109 -8.79 11.13 20.65
CA LYS A 109 -9.75 11.36 21.74
C LYS A 109 -9.21 12.27 22.83
N LEU A 110 -7.95 12.06 23.24
CA LEU A 110 -7.30 12.85 24.28
C LEU A 110 -7.12 14.31 23.83
N ALA A 111 -6.72 14.51 22.56
CA ALA A 111 -6.64 15.82 21.91
C ALA A 111 -8.02 16.51 21.83
N SER A 112 -9.05 15.78 21.38
CA SER A 112 -10.42 16.31 21.30
C SER A 112 -11.03 16.64 22.67
N ALA A 113 -10.60 15.97 23.75
CA ALA A 113 -10.99 16.30 25.12
C ALA A 113 -10.26 17.53 25.67
N ASN A 114 -9.07 17.85 25.14
CA ASN A 114 -8.21 18.95 25.59
C ASN A 114 -8.02 19.99 24.47
N ARG A 115 -9.11 20.46 23.85
CA ARG A 115 -9.05 21.39 22.71
C ARG A 115 -8.24 22.67 22.96
N GLY A 116 -8.13 23.10 24.22
CA GLY A 116 -7.34 24.27 24.61
C GLY A 116 -5.85 24.18 24.28
N VAL A 117 -5.27 22.97 24.22
CA VAL A 117 -3.84 22.77 23.89
C VAL A 117 -3.58 22.56 22.40
N LEU A 118 -4.64 22.46 21.59
CA LEU A 118 -4.51 22.27 20.14
C LEU A 118 -4.28 23.60 19.41
N PRO A 119 -3.54 23.58 18.28
CA PRO A 119 -3.48 24.69 17.35
C PRO A 119 -4.89 25.11 16.88
N PRO A 120 -5.16 26.41 16.64
CA PRO A 120 -6.49 26.90 16.26
C PRO A 120 -7.12 26.14 15.08
N ALA A 121 -6.33 25.76 14.08
CA ALA A 121 -6.77 25.02 12.91
C ALA A 121 -7.39 23.64 13.23
N LEU A 122 -6.98 23.02 14.35
CA LEU A 122 -7.39 21.67 14.74
C LEU A 122 -8.45 21.64 15.86
N ARG A 123 -8.78 22.79 16.47
CA ARG A 123 -9.68 22.87 17.64
C ARG A 123 -11.10 22.45 17.33
N ASP A 124 -11.56 22.73 16.12
CA ASP A 124 -12.93 22.42 15.68
C ASP A 124 -12.99 21.23 14.72
N SER A 125 -11.85 20.54 14.52
CA SER A 125 -11.77 19.37 13.65
C SER A 125 -12.23 18.09 14.35
N ASP A 126 -12.91 17.21 13.61
CA ASP A 126 -13.23 15.86 14.04
C ASP A 126 -12.02 14.93 13.86
N LEU A 127 -11.07 15.01 14.79
CA LEU A 127 -9.83 14.20 14.76
C LEU A 127 -10.12 12.70 14.84
N VAL A 128 -11.12 12.29 15.62
CA VAL A 128 -11.49 10.86 15.75
C VAL A 128 -12.11 10.36 14.45
N GLY A 129 -13.04 11.11 13.87
CA GLY A 129 -13.63 10.79 12.57
C GLY A 129 -12.60 10.74 11.44
N PHE A 130 -11.60 11.62 11.48
CA PHE A 130 -10.46 11.58 10.56
C PHE A 130 -9.65 10.29 10.71
N VAL A 131 -9.23 9.92 11.93
CA VAL A 131 -8.49 8.67 12.18
C VAL A 131 -9.31 7.45 11.78
N ASP A 132 -10.61 7.43 12.08
CA ASP A 132 -11.50 6.31 11.72
C ASP A 132 -11.64 6.20 10.18
N ALA A 133 -11.74 7.33 9.46
CA ALA A 133 -11.78 7.34 8.00
C ALA A 133 -10.45 6.92 7.36
N PHE A 134 -9.34 7.41 7.90
CA PHE A 134 -7.99 7.04 7.49
C PHE A 134 -7.75 5.55 7.69
N GLY A 135 -8.04 5.03 8.89
CA GLY A 135 -7.92 3.61 9.21
C GLY A 135 -8.73 2.74 8.25
N ARG A 136 -10.01 3.08 7.99
CA ARG A 136 -10.83 2.34 7.02
C ARG A 136 -10.19 2.27 5.63
N ARG A 137 -9.66 3.39 5.11
CA ARG A 137 -8.97 3.40 3.81
C ARG A 137 -7.70 2.56 3.85
N LEU A 138 -6.91 2.69 4.91
CA LEU A 138 -5.65 1.93 5.04
C LEU A 138 -5.91 0.43 5.09
N PHE A 139 -6.95 -0.02 5.81
CA PHE A 139 -7.37 -1.43 5.82
C PHE A 139 -7.89 -1.92 4.46
N GLN A 140 -8.52 -1.07 3.65
CA GLN A 140 -8.90 -1.43 2.28
C GLN A 140 -7.68 -1.64 1.39
N GLU A 141 -6.59 -0.90 1.61
CA GLU A 141 -5.33 -1.08 0.87
C GLU A 141 -4.55 -2.33 1.28
N LEU A 142 -4.85 -2.94 2.43
CA LEU A 142 -4.30 -4.23 2.85
C LEU A 142 -4.94 -5.42 2.14
N ASP A 143 -5.93 -5.18 1.29
CA ASP A 143 -6.61 -6.21 0.55
C ASP A 143 -6.33 -6.08 -0.96
N TYR A 144 -5.32 -6.82 -1.43
CA TYR A 144 -4.98 -6.79 -2.86
C TYR A 144 -6.06 -7.36 -3.77
N GLU A 145 -7.05 -8.13 -3.27
CA GLU A 145 -8.22 -8.51 -4.08
C GLU A 145 -9.07 -7.28 -4.44
N THR A 146 -9.10 -6.29 -3.55
CA THR A 146 -9.74 -4.99 -3.83
C THR A 146 -8.93 -4.20 -4.86
N GLU A 147 -7.59 -4.25 -4.78
CA GLU A 147 -6.70 -3.65 -5.78
C GLU A 147 -6.91 -4.27 -7.19
N VAL A 148 -7.01 -5.61 -7.28
CA VAL A 148 -7.35 -6.32 -8.54
C VAL A 148 -8.65 -5.79 -9.14
N ARG A 149 -9.73 -5.76 -8.35
CA ARG A 149 -11.05 -5.29 -8.82
C ARG A 149 -11.00 -3.85 -9.29
N ASN A 150 -10.31 -2.98 -8.55
CA ASN A 150 -10.17 -1.57 -8.92
C ASN A 150 -9.38 -1.41 -10.21
N ALA A 151 -8.28 -2.15 -10.39
CA ALA A 151 -7.46 -2.12 -11.59
C ALA A 151 -8.23 -2.62 -12.82
N GLN A 152 -8.99 -3.72 -12.70
CA GLN A 152 -9.85 -4.22 -13.77
C GLN A 152 -10.92 -3.19 -14.14
N ARG A 153 -11.58 -2.60 -13.14
CA ARG A 153 -12.58 -1.57 -13.37
C ARG A 153 -11.99 -0.34 -14.04
N PHE A 154 -10.77 0.05 -13.66
CA PHE A 154 -10.05 1.16 -14.27
C PHE A 154 -9.70 0.84 -15.73
N ALA A 155 -9.25 -0.38 -16.03
CA ALA A 155 -8.98 -0.83 -17.39
C ALA A 155 -10.24 -0.78 -18.28
N GLU A 156 -11.41 -1.18 -17.75
CA GLU A 156 -12.68 -1.09 -18.47
C GLU A 156 -13.06 0.36 -18.78
N LEU A 157 -13.03 1.22 -17.76
CA LEU A 157 -13.48 2.61 -17.84
C LEU A 157 -12.64 3.46 -18.81
N TYR A 158 -11.36 3.12 -18.99
CA TYR A 158 -10.43 3.89 -19.80
C TYR A 158 -9.88 3.10 -21.00
N SER A 159 -10.56 2.04 -21.41
CA SER A 159 -10.17 1.19 -22.53
C SER A 159 -10.07 1.92 -23.87
N ASP A 160 -10.74 3.06 -24.02
CA ASP A 160 -10.76 3.89 -25.22
C ASP A 160 -9.72 5.04 -25.21
N GLN A 161 -8.99 5.23 -24.11
CA GLN A 161 -8.06 6.33 -23.95
C GLN A 161 -6.67 5.98 -24.50
N ALA A 162 -6.37 6.43 -25.72
CA ALA A 162 -5.10 6.15 -26.39
C ALA A 162 -3.83 6.62 -25.65
N ARG A 163 -3.96 7.52 -24.66
CA ARG A 163 -2.82 8.05 -23.86
C ARG A 163 -2.63 7.34 -22.52
N LEU A 164 -3.50 6.40 -22.17
CA LEU A 164 -3.49 5.73 -20.88
C LEU A 164 -3.33 4.22 -21.11
N ARG A 165 -2.36 3.62 -20.44
CA ARG A 165 -2.20 2.16 -20.38
C ARG A 165 -2.43 1.71 -18.95
N VAL A 166 -3.32 0.73 -18.80
CA VAL A 166 -3.57 0.07 -17.51
C VAL A 166 -2.94 -1.32 -17.60
N PRO A 167 -2.02 -1.69 -16.68
CA PRO A 167 -1.39 -3.01 -16.71
C PRO A 167 -2.47 -4.08 -16.54
N ARG A 168 -2.38 -5.14 -17.34
CA ARG A 168 -3.24 -6.32 -17.14
C ARG A 168 -2.92 -6.95 -15.78
N VAL A 169 -3.95 -7.16 -14.96
CA VAL A 169 -3.84 -7.94 -13.72
C VAL A 169 -4.11 -9.41 -14.02
N PHE A 170 -3.48 -10.31 -13.27
CA PHE A 170 -3.70 -11.76 -13.33
C PHE A 170 -4.47 -12.21 -12.07
N PRO A 171 -5.82 -12.21 -12.08
CA PRO A 171 -6.63 -12.50 -10.89
C PRO A 171 -6.39 -13.89 -10.31
N GLU A 172 -6.06 -14.86 -11.17
CA GLU A 172 -5.70 -16.22 -10.78
C GLU A 172 -4.36 -16.31 -10.04
N LEU A 173 -3.54 -15.26 -10.13
CA LEU A 173 -2.26 -15.09 -9.43
C LEU A 173 -2.34 -13.96 -8.39
N ALA A 174 -3.53 -13.71 -7.85
CA ALA A 174 -3.76 -12.71 -6.82
C ALA A 174 -4.39 -13.31 -5.58
N THR A 175 -3.92 -12.86 -4.44
CA THR A 175 -4.48 -13.13 -3.11
C THR A 175 -4.66 -11.81 -2.37
N ARG A 176 -5.05 -11.88 -1.09
CA ARG A 176 -5.07 -10.69 -0.22
C ARG A 176 -3.69 -10.03 -0.06
N ARG A 177 -2.60 -10.79 -0.20
CA ARG A 177 -1.22 -10.36 0.15
C ARG A 177 -0.24 -10.34 -1.01
N VAL A 178 -0.58 -10.99 -2.13
CA VAL A 178 0.23 -11.01 -3.35
C VAL A 178 -0.63 -10.64 -4.53
N ILE A 179 -0.10 -9.80 -5.43
CA ILE A 179 -0.74 -9.48 -6.70
C ILE A 179 0.30 -9.54 -7.82
N VAL A 180 -0.05 -10.23 -8.90
CA VAL A 180 0.74 -10.29 -10.13
C VAL A 180 0.03 -9.48 -11.21
N MET A 181 0.78 -8.59 -11.85
CA MET A 181 0.31 -7.74 -12.94
C MET A 181 1.36 -7.63 -14.03
N GLU A 182 0.96 -7.23 -15.23
CA GLU A 182 1.82 -6.96 -16.36
C GLU A 182 2.90 -5.93 -15.99
N TRP A 183 4.14 -6.21 -16.41
CA TRP A 183 5.23 -5.26 -16.29
C TRP A 183 5.08 -4.14 -17.32
N ILE A 184 5.25 -2.89 -16.90
CA ILE A 184 5.29 -1.71 -17.78
C ILE A 184 6.65 -1.03 -17.57
N ASP A 185 7.36 -0.80 -18.69
CA ASP A 185 8.59 0.00 -18.75
C ASP A 185 8.29 1.50 -19.00
#